data_AF-H6WQF4-F1
#
_entry.id   AF-H6WQF4-F1
#
_cell.length_a   1.000
_cell.length_b   1.000
_cell.length_c   1.000
_cell.angle_alpha   90.00
_cell.angle_beta   90.00
_cell.angle_gamma   90.00
#
_symmetry.space_group_name_H-M   'P 1'
#
loop_
_entity.id
_entity.type
_entity.pdbx_description
1 polymer ?
#
loop_
_entity_poly.entity_id
_entity_poly.type
_entity_poly.pdbx_seq_one_letter_code
_entity_poly.pdbx_strand_id
1 'polypeptide(L)'
;PDDDGFTLAKVSFGVIGLGVGGSLLSYGFGAYFNLLPGSEWSALMLTYGFPLTIIGMALKYAELKPVPCITYADAFALREQCATPILKQVRSDVTRYRYGDEQHLDEALKRIFQYGLGGGIPRRSAPILQKIQEEVTDDGKYC
;
A
#
# COMPACT_ATOMS: atom_id res chain seq x y z
N PRO A 1 16.52 -8.62 -13.67
CA PRO A 1 17.20 -8.87 -12.39
C PRO A 1 16.24 -8.57 -11.25
N ASP A 2 15.78 -9.63 -10.62
CA ASP A 2 14.69 -9.63 -9.65
C ASP A 2 15.08 -8.93 -8.34
N ASP A 3 14.39 -7.83 -8.03
CA ASP A 3 14.38 -7.23 -6.68
C ASP A 3 13.49 -8.09 -5.76
N ASP A 4 13.96 -9.32 -5.50
CA ASP A 4 13.42 -10.32 -4.56
C ASP A 4 13.90 -10.08 -3.12
N GLY A 5 14.20 -8.83 -2.77
CA GLY A 5 14.36 -8.43 -1.38
C GLY A 5 12.98 -8.39 -0.72
N PHE A 6 12.80 -9.14 0.37
CA PHE A 6 11.63 -9.09 1.25
C PHE A 6 11.47 -7.66 1.80
N THR A 7 10.89 -6.79 1.00
CA THR A 7 10.81 -5.36 1.30
C THR A 7 9.54 -5.17 2.12
N LEU A 8 9.65 -4.72 3.37
CA LEU A 8 8.48 -4.39 4.22
C LEU A 8 7.48 -3.46 3.50
N ALA A 9 7.96 -2.68 2.52
CA ALA A 9 7.15 -1.84 1.65
C ALA A 9 6.29 -2.60 0.63
N LYS A 10 6.39 -3.93 0.50
CA LYS A 10 5.55 -4.80 -0.33
C LYS A 10 4.58 -5.67 0.51
N VAL A 11 4.73 -5.70 1.84
CA VAL A 11 3.90 -6.53 2.72
C VAL A 11 2.86 -5.66 3.42
N SER A 12 1.60 -6.02 3.26
CA SER A 12 0.47 -5.33 3.87
C SER A 12 0.43 -5.58 5.37
N PHE A 13 0.60 -4.53 6.18
CA PHE A 13 0.54 -4.62 7.64
C PHE A 13 -0.86 -5.02 8.12
N GLY A 14 -1.91 -4.64 7.37
CA GLY A 14 -3.27 -5.09 7.62
C GLY A 14 -3.44 -6.59 7.44
N VAL A 15 -2.82 -7.20 6.41
CA VAL A 15 -2.87 -8.66 6.20
C VAL A 15 -2.13 -9.41 7.30
N ILE A 16 -0.99 -8.89 7.76
CA ILE A 16 -0.26 -9.49 8.89
C ILE A 16 -1.12 -9.41 10.17
N GLY A 17 -1.63 -8.22 10.50
CA GLY A 17 -2.45 -8.02 11.70
C GLY A 17 -3.74 -8.83 11.66
N LEU A 18 -4.39 -8.94 10.50
CA LEU A 18 -5.56 -9.80 10.29
C LEU A 18 -5.24 -11.28 10.39
N GLY A 19 -4.12 -11.73 9.82
CA GLY A 19 -3.73 -13.14 9.87
C GLY A 19 -3.41 -13.59 11.30
N VAL A 20 -2.56 -12.82 11.99
CA VAL A 20 -2.16 -13.12 13.38
C VAL A 20 -3.33 -12.90 14.33
N GLY A 21 -4.04 -11.78 14.24
CA GLY A 21 -5.21 -11.51 15.07
C GLY A 21 -6.33 -12.52 14.83
N GLY A 22 -6.65 -12.81 13.57
CA GLY A 22 -7.76 -13.68 13.20
C GLY A 22 -7.55 -15.10 13.67
N SER A 23 -6.33 -15.63 13.51
CA SER A 23 -5.99 -16.95 14.05
C SER A 23 -6.10 -17.00 15.58
N LEU A 24 -5.59 -16.00 16.29
CA LEU A 24 -5.66 -15.92 17.74
C LEU A 24 -7.12 -15.78 18.24
N LEU A 25 -7.92 -14.97 17.55
CA LEU A 25 -9.34 -14.77 17.85
C LEU A 25 -10.13 -16.06 17.63
N SER A 26 -9.97 -16.71 16.46
CA SER A 26 -10.67 -17.96 16.13
C SER A 26 -10.30 -19.09 17.09
N TYR A 27 -9.02 -19.21 17.46
CA TYR A 27 -8.59 -20.21 18.44
C TYR A 27 -9.15 -19.89 19.84
N GLY A 28 -9.09 -18.63 20.26
CA GLY A 28 -9.66 -18.19 21.55
C GLY A 28 -11.16 -18.48 21.65
N PHE A 29 -11.92 -18.29 20.56
CA PHE A 29 -13.35 -18.59 20.50
C PHE A 29 -13.59 -20.10 20.56
N GLY A 30 -12.84 -20.90 19.81
CA GLY A 30 -12.95 -22.36 19.84
C GLY A 30 -12.61 -22.97 21.21
N ALA A 31 -11.63 -22.41 21.90
CA ALA A 31 -11.25 -22.81 23.25
C ALA A 31 -12.26 -22.35 24.32
N TYR A 32 -12.97 -21.23 24.10
CA TYR A 32 -14.02 -20.75 25.01
C TYR A 32 -15.22 -21.70 25.07
N PHE A 33 -15.66 -22.20 23.91
CA PHE A 33 -16.80 -23.13 23.80
C PHE A 33 -16.43 -24.60 24.07
N ASN A 34 -15.22 -24.87 24.59
CA ASN A 34 -14.68 -26.22 24.76
C ASN A 34 -14.67 -27.07 23.48
N LEU A 35 -14.66 -26.44 22.31
CA LEU A 35 -14.51 -27.12 21.02
C LEU A 35 -13.04 -27.51 20.76
N LEU A 36 -12.10 -26.78 21.36
CA LEU A 36 -10.66 -26.97 21.28
C LEU A 36 -10.04 -27.00 22.69
N PRO A 37 -8.92 -27.72 22.90
CA PRO A 37 -8.22 -27.74 24.18
C PRO A 37 -7.57 -26.38 24.49
N GLY A 38 -7.64 -25.96 25.76
CA GLY A 38 -6.98 -24.74 26.26
C GLY A 38 -7.93 -23.62 26.72
N SER A 39 -9.04 -23.95 27.40
CA SER A 39 -9.98 -22.95 27.94
C SER A 39 -9.31 -21.95 28.89
N GLU A 40 -8.26 -22.36 29.60
CA GLU A 40 -7.44 -21.51 30.47
C GLU A 40 -6.74 -20.37 29.72
N TRP A 41 -6.38 -20.60 28.46
CA TRP A 41 -5.72 -19.60 27.59
C TRP A 41 -6.72 -18.84 26.72
N SER A 42 -7.97 -19.29 26.64
CA SER A 42 -9.02 -18.69 25.80
C SER A 42 -9.24 -17.21 26.13
N ALA A 43 -9.37 -16.88 27.41
CA ALA A 43 -9.59 -15.49 27.84
C ALA A 43 -8.44 -14.57 27.42
N LEU A 44 -7.20 -15.07 27.49
CA LEU A 44 -6.00 -14.35 27.08
C LEU A 44 -5.98 -14.14 25.57
N MET A 45 -6.21 -15.20 24.80
CA MET A 45 -6.24 -15.16 23.34
C MET A 45 -7.35 -14.26 22.80
N LEU A 46 -8.51 -14.20 23.47
CA LEU A 46 -9.60 -13.28 23.09
C LEU A 46 -9.27 -11.83 23.46
N THR A 47 -8.72 -11.59 24.65
CA THR A 47 -8.38 -10.23 25.13
C THR A 47 -7.35 -9.55 24.22
N TYR A 48 -6.40 -10.30 23.66
CA TYR A 48 -5.41 -9.76 22.73
C TYR A 48 -5.77 -9.96 21.26
N GLY A 49 -6.46 -11.05 20.92
CA GLY A 49 -6.89 -11.36 19.55
C GLY A 49 -7.91 -10.35 19.04
N PHE A 50 -8.88 -9.94 19.88
CA PHE A 50 -9.90 -8.98 19.47
C PHE A 50 -9.35 -7.60 19.10
N PRO A 51 -8.55 -6.92 19.96
CA PRO A 51 -7.90 -5.66 19.56
C PRO A 51 -6.99 -5.84 18.34
N LEU A 52 -6.22 -6.92 18.26
CA LEU A 52 -5.30 -7.16 17.16
C LEU A 52 -6.04 -7.35 15.82
N THR A 53 -7.18 -8.07 15.83
CA THR A 53 -8.04 -8.19 14.64
C THR A 53 -8.64 -6.87 14.21
N ILE A 54 -9.14 -6.05 15.14
CA ILE A 54 -9.71 -4.75 14.82
C ILE A 54 -8.65 -3.81 14.24
N ILE A 55 -7.46 -3.78 14.81
CA ILE A 55 -6.34 -3.00 14.28
C ILE A 55 -5.96 -3.50 12.88
N GLY A 56 -5.89 -4.82 12.69
CA GLY A 56 -5.66 -5.42 11.38
C GLY A 56 -6.72 -5.05 10.35
N MET A 57 -8.00 -5.08 10.72
CA MET A 57 -9.12 -4.66 9.87
C MET A 57 -9.04 -3.16 9.55
N ALA A 58 -8.73 -2.32 10.53
CA ALA A 58 -8.61 -0.88 10.35
C ALA A 58 -7.45 -0.53 9.40
N LEU A 59 -6.29 -1.18 9.57
CA LEU A 59 -5.17 -1.05 8.65
C LEU A 59 -5.55 -1.54 7.26
N LYS A 60 -6.25 -2.67 7.15
CA LYS A 60 -6.68 -3.23 5.87
C LYS A 60 -7.69 -2.34 5.15
N TYR A 61 -8.58 -1.68 5.89
CA TYR A 61 -9.53 -0.71 5.36
C TYR A 61 -8.80 0.54 4.85
N ALA A 62 -7.81 1.01 5.60
CA ALA A 62 -6.99 2.16 5.25
C ALA A 62 -5.96 1.86 4.15
N GLU A 63 -5.78 0.61 3.73
CA GLU A 63 -4.75 0.25 2.74
C GLU A 63 -5.09 0.75 1.34
N LEU A 64 -4.23 1.64 0.86
CA LEU A 64 -4.16 2.02 -0.54
C LEU A 64 -3.17 1.09 -1.24
N LYS A 65 -3.66 0.34 -2.23
CA LYS A 65 -2.83 -0.56 -3.04
C LYS A 65 -1.83 0.27 -3.86
N PRO A 66 -0.57 -0.16 -3.96
CA PRO A 66 0.41 0.49 -4.80
C PRO A 66 -0.06 0.49 -6.26
N VAL A 67 0.18 1.59 -6.96
CA VAL A 67 -0.14 1.72 -8.37
C VAL A 67 0.89 0.90 -9.18
N PRO A 68 0.45 0.09 -10.16
CA PRO A 68 1.37 -0.72 -10.95
C PRO A 68 2.32 0.17 -11.75
N CYS A 69 3.61 -0.13 -11.66
CA CYS A 69 4.66 0.48 -12.47
C CYS A 69 5.10 -0.53 -13.53
N ILE A 70 4.92 -0.19 -14.80
CA ILE A 70 5.33 -1.01 -15.94
C ILE A 70 6.69 -0.49 -16.39
N THR A 71 7.75 -1.25 -16.14
CA THR A 71 9.12 -0.92 -16.56
C THR A 71 9.51 -1.81 -17.74
N TYR A 72 9.88 -1.23 -18.87
CA TYR A 72 10.44 -2.00 -20.00
C TYR A 72 11.92 -2.34 -19.77
N ALA A 73 12.41 -3.42 -20.38
CA ALA A 73 13.76 -3.95 -20.13
C ALA A 73 14.87 -2.91 -20.40
N ASP A 74 14.69 -2.10 -21.45
CA ASP A 74 15.64 -1.05 -21.84
C ASP A 74 15.65 0.11 -20.82
N ALA A 75 14.47 0.45 -20.28
CA ALA A 75 14.32 1.47 -19.25
C ALA A 75 14.91 1.02 -17.90
N PHE A 76 14.88 -0.28 -17.57
CA PHE A 76 15.44 -0.79 -16.33
C PHE A 76 16.96 -0.57 -16.24
N ALA A 77 17.68 -0.77 -17.34
CA ALA A 77 19.13 -0.56 -17.40
C ALA A 77 19.52 0.93 -17.34
N LEU A 78 18.73 1.80 -17.97
CA LEU A 78 18.92 3.25 -17.97
C LEU A 78 18.47 3.94 -16.68
N ARG A 79 17.61 3.29 -15.88
CA ARG A 79 17.11 3.79 -14.59
C ARG A 79 18.23 4.17 -13.63
N GLU A 80 19.27 3.34 -13.55
CA GLU A 80 20.32 3.56 -12.55
C GLU A 80 21.27 4.69 -12.98
N GLN A 81 21.45 4.88 -14.28
CA GLN A 81 22.40 5.82 -14.88
C GLN A 81 21.78 7.20 -15.16
N CYS A 82 20.51 7.26 -15.56
CA CYS A 82 19.89 8.48 -16.07
C CYS A 82 18.68 8.98 -15.25
N ALA A 83 18.20 8.23 -14.25
CA ALA A 83 17.07 8.70 -13.45
C ALA A 83 17.47 9.85 -12.52
N THR A 84 16.78 10.98 -12.71
CA THR A 84 16.90 12.15 -11.84
C THR A 84 16.40 11.82 -10.42
N PRO A 85 16.88 12.53 -9.39
CA PRO A 85 16.41 12.32 -8.01
C PRO A 85 14.89 12.51 -7.88
N ILE A 86 14.30 13.39 -8.68
CA ILE A 86 12.85 13.64 -8.71
C ILE A 86 12.10 12.41 -9.25
N LEU A 87 12.55 11.81 -10.35
CA LEU A 87 11.92 10.61 -10.92
C LEU A 87 11.96 9.43 -9.93
N LYS A 88 13.09 9.25 -9.24
CA LYS A 88 13.22 8.23 -8.19
C LYS A 88 12.25 8.48 -7.03
N GLN A 89 12.07 9.74 -6.63
CA GLN A 89 11.13 10.12 -5.58
C GLN A 89 9.68 9.85 -5.99
N VAL A 90 9.24 10.34 -7.15
CA VAL A 90 7.86 10.10 -7.64
C VAL A 90 7.54 8.62 -7.72
N ARG A 91 8.48 7.82 -8.23
CA ARG A 91 8.34 6.35 -8.27
C ARG A 91 8.14 5.78 -6.86
N SER A 92 9.03 6.11 -5.92
CA SER A 92 8.94 5.62 -4.55
C SER A 92 7.65 6.03 -3.85
N ASP A 93 7.14 7.23 -4.11
CA ASP A 93 5.90 7.72 -3.53
C ASP A 93 4.65 6.98 -4.06
N VAL A 94 4.72 6.49 -5.31
CA VAL A 94 3.60 5.82 -6.00
C VAL A 94 3.64 4.30 -5.90
N THR A 95 4.81 3.68 -5.76
CA THR A 95 4.95 2.21 -5.75
C THR A 95 4.93 1.58 -4.35
N ARG A 96 4.68 2.34 -3.29
CA ARG A 96 4.70 1.87 -1.90
C ARG A 96 3.30 1.84 -1.29
N TYR A 97 2.98 0.82 -0.48
CA TYR A 97 1.74 0.80 0.31
C TYR A 97 1.64 2.03 1.22
N ARG A 98 0.52 2.76 1.11
CA ARG A 98 0.14 3.83 2.04
C ARG A 98 -1.14 3.45 2.79
N TYR A 99 -1.33 4.10 3.93
CA TYR A 99 -2.46 3.89 4.82
C TYR A 99 -3.18 5.24 5.01
N GLY A 100 -4.48 5.28 4.76
CA GLY A 100 -5.32 6.48 4.85
C GLY A 100 -6.13 6.74 3.57
N ASP A 101 -6.84 7.86 3.52
CA ASP A 101 -7.70 8.22 2.36
C ASP A 101 -6.92 8.91 1.23
N GLU A 102 -5.71 9.41 1.46
CA GLU A 102 -4.95 10.18 0.47
C GLU A 102 -4.13 9.27 -0.47
N GLN A 103 -4.57 9.18 -1.73
CA GLN A 103 -3.89 8.44 -2.79
C GLN A 103 -2.52 9.03 -3.14
N HIS A 104 -1.60 8.17 -3.58
CA HIS A 104 -0.15 8.40 -3.71
C HIS A 104 0.34 9.69 -4.41
N LEU A 105 -0.52 10.40 -5.15
CA LEU A 105 -0.20 11.67 -5.78
C LEU A 105 -1.32 12.73 -5.60
N ASP A 106 -2.38 12.40 -4.87
CA ASP A 106 -3.61 13.20 -4.82
C ASP A 106 -3.37 14.57 -4.16
N GLU A 107 -2.56 14.62 -3.10
CA GLU A 107 -2.19 15.88 -2.45
C GLU A 107 -1.39 16.82 -3.37
N ALA A 108 -0.45 16.26 -4.15
CA ALA A 108 0.33 17.01 -5.13
C ALA A 108 -0.55 17.50 -6.29
N LEU A 109 -1.41 16.63 -6.81
CA LEU A 109 -2.34 16.98 -7.89
C LEU A 109 -3.36 18.03 -7.44
N LYS A 110 -3.87 17.94 -6.22
CA LYS A 110 -4.77 18.94 -5.63
C LYS A 110 -4.12 20.32 -5.52
N ARG A 111 -2.83 20.40 -5.22
CA ARG A 111 -2.07 21.66 -5.20
C ARG A 111 -1.88 22.23 -6.61
N ILE A 112 -1.57 21.38 -7.59
CA ILE A 112 -1.33 21.79 -8.99
C ILE A 112 -2.63 22.23 -9.68
N PHE A 113 -3.68 21.43 -9.59
CA PHE A 113 -4.95 21.63 -10.29
C PHE A 113 -6.02 22.39 -9.48
N GLN A 114 -5.67 22.79 -8.25
CA GLN A 114 -6.47 23.64 -7.36
C GLN A 114 -7.93 23.17 -7.24
N TYR A 115 -8.14 21.90 -6.87
CA TYR A 115 -9.47 21.29 -6.93
C TYR A 115 -10.54 22.04 -6.13
N GLY A 116 -11.59 22.49 -6.82
CA GLY A 116 -12.71 23.23 -6.22
C GLY A 116 -12.40 24.67 -5.83
N LEU A 117 -11.25 25.23 -6.21
CA LEU A 117 -10.96 26.65 -6.14
C LEU A 117 -11.27 27.36 -7.47
N GLY A 118 -11.45 28.68 -7.43
CA GLY A 118 -11.72 29.48 -8.62
C GLY A 118 -10.56 29.44 -9.61
N GLY A 119 -10.81 28.90 -10.82
CA GLY A 119 -9.79 28.67 -11.85
C GLY A 119 -9.20 27.26 -11.89
N GLY A 120 -9.54 26.40 -10.92
CA GLY A 120 -9.15 25.00 -10.86
C GLY A 120 -10.21 24.03 -11.38
N ILE A 121 -9.90 22.74 -11.33
CA ILE A 121 -10.77 21.66 -11.79
C ILE A 121 -11.82 21.32 -10.71
N PRO A 122 -13.09 21.04 -11.07
CA PRO A 122 -14.07 20.56 -10.10
C PRO A 122 -13.64 19.23 -9.45
N ARG A 123 -13.92 19.04 -8.16
CA ARG A 123 -13.53 17.82 -7.40
C ARG A 123 -13.99 16.51 -8.05
N ARG A 124 -15.17 16.51 -8.67
CA ARG A 124 -15.73 15.34 -9.38
C ARG A 124 -14.95 14.91 -10.62
N SER A 125 -14.09 15.78 -11.14
CA SER A 125 -13.25 15.54 -12.33
C SER A 125 -11.78 15.46 -11.95
N ALA A 126 -11.46 15.17 -10.68
CA ALA A 126 -10.08 14.92 -10.27
C ALA A 126 -9.54 13.68 -11.01
N PRO A 127 -8.42 13.78 -11.73
CA PRO A 127 -7.78 12.63 -12.36
C PRO A 127 -7.30 11.63 -11.32
N ILE A 128 -7.55 10.34 -11.58
CA ILE A 128 -7.08 9.23 -10.73
C ILE A 128 -5.86 8.62 -11.41
N LEU A 129 -4.76 8.48 -10.67
CA LEU A 129 -3.54 7.83 -11.17
C LEU A 129 -3.77 6.32 -11.30
N GLN A 130 -3.76 5.81 -12.53
CA GLN A 130 -4.02 4.39 -12.81
C GLN A 130 -2.76 3.53 -12.91
N LYS A 131 -1.70 4.05 -13.53
CA LYS A 131 -0.41 3.37 -13.74
C LYS A 131 0.72 4.37 -13.95
N ILE A 132 1.95 3.95 -13.67
CA ILE A 132 3.17 4.61 -14.13
C ILE A 132 3.83 3.70 -15.16
N GLN A 133 4.38 4.28 -16.23
CA GLN A 133 5.16 3.55 -17.23
C GLN A 133 6.53 4.21 -17.31
N GLU A 134 7.58 3.40 -17.27
CA GLU A 134 8.97 3.84 -17.45
C GLU A 134 9.41 3.41 -18.86
N GLU A 135 9.63 4.39 -19.74
CA GLU A 135 9.95 4.19 -21.16
C GLU A 135 11.23 4.94 -21.54
N VAL A 136 11.88 4.50 -22.61
CA VAL A 136 12.99 5.22 -23.22
C VAL A 136 12.42 5.93 -24.44
N THR A 137 12.50 7.26 -24.46
CA THR A 137 12.08 8.06 -25.62
C THR A 137 13.00 7.76 -26.81
N ASP A 138 12.53 7.95 -28.03
CA ASP A 138 13.29 7.77 -29.28
C ASP A 138 14.64 8.52 -29.29
N ASP A 139 14.77 9.59 -28.49
CA ASP A 139 16.01 10.35 -28.24
C ASP A 139 17.01 9.67 -27.27
N GLY A 140 16.73 8.45 -26.82
CA GLY A 140 17.56 7.70 -25.85
C GLY A 140 17.47 8.20 -24.41
N LYS A 141 16.48 9.04 -24.08
CA LYS A 141 16.28 9.61 -22.74
C LYS A 141 15.28 8.78 -21.93
N TYR A 142 15.61 8.57 -20.66
CA TYR A 142 14.75 7.89 -19.67
C TYR A 142 13.58 8.79 -19.25
N CYS A 143 12.35 8.29 -19.31
CA CYS A 143 11.11 9.01 -18.99
C CYS A 143 10.16 8.17 -18.13
#